data_AF-X0Q1D0-F1
#
_entry.id   AF-X0Q1D0-F1
#
_cell.length_a   1.000
_cell.length_b   1.000
_cell.length_c   1.000
_cell.angle_alpha   90.00
_cell.angle_beta   90.00
_cell.angle_gamma   90.00
#
_symmetry.space_group_name_H-M   'P 1'
#
loop_
_entity.id
_entity.type
_entity.pdbx_description
1 polymer ?
#
loop_
_entity_poly.entity_id
_entity_poly.type
_entity_poly.pdbx_seq_one_letter_code
_entity_poly.pdbx_strand_id
1 'polypeptide(L)'
;MKKPARRDGTPDRNNNNKKQRPTRSETGGRSDRSEAGGRPSRSETDRRPTRSDAVKGKPGRPDAAAAKNKRGKPKSAKPQRAQAHAPKISNAKPARHQYADAADRPAGPPQGDGMRLQKVLAQAGVASRRAAEELISQGRVEVDGRIVIEQGLRIDPENAVVRVDGVRVVVQKDLVHLALNKPRGWQSTMSDDLGRPCVGDIVSERVAAGQRLFHVGRLDADTEGLLLLTNDGDLAHRLMHPSFEVSKTYLATVSGALERGVGKKLKEGVELDDGPAKVDTFTLLDINEGKSLVRVTLHEGRKHIVRRLFDAVGHPVIRLVRTDIGAVALGDQRPGTLRVLGRGEVGGLYGAVGL
;
A
#
# COMPACT_ATOMS: atom_id res chain seq x y z
N MET A 1 28.33 67.02 13.11
CA MET A 1 27.28 67.96 13.57
C MET A 1 25.98 67.20 13.87
N LYS A 2 25.05 67.85 14.59
CA LYS A 2 23.87 67.32 15.31
C LYS A 2 22.99 66.26 14.60
N LYS A 3 22.48 65.29 15.39
CA LYS A 3 21.18 64.60 15.17
C LYS A 3 20.02 65.47 15.71
N PRO A 4 18.78 65.19 15.28
CA PRO A 4 17.67 64.95 16.21
C PRO A 4 17.09 63.54 15.97
N ALA A 5 16.96 62.65 16.96
CA ALA A 5 16.12 62.68 18.17
C ALA A 5 14.70 62.10 17.93
N ARG A 6 14.44 60.90 18.49
CA ARG A 6 13.10 60.41 18.82
C ARG A 6 12.99 60.33 20.34
N ARG A 7 12.01 61.06 20.89
CA ARG A 7 11.29 60.78 22.15
C ARG A 7 10.57 59.43 22.05
N ASP A 8 10.21 58.71 23.11
CA ASP A 8 10.51 58.78 24.55
C ASP A 8 10.79 57.30 24.98
N GLY A 9 11.56 57.02 26.03
CA GLY A 9 10.97 56.78 27.35
C GLY A 9 11.47 55.47 27.99
N THR A 10 12.75 55.46 28.36
CA THR A 10 13.50 54.49 29.21
C THR A 10 12.69 54.08 30.48
N PRO A 11 12.92 52.92 31.16
CA PRO A 11 14.25 52.30 31.27
C PRO A 11 14.43 50.77 31.27
N ASP A 12 15.60 50.38 30.74
CA ASP A 12 16.35 49.18 31.09
C ASP A 12 16.60 49.03 32.60
N ARG A 13 16.74 47.78 33.07
CA ARG A 13 17.74 47.46 34.09
C ARG A 13 18.30 46.03 33.97
N ASN A 14 19.29 45.91 33.09
CA ASN A 14 20.25 44.82 33.03
C ASN A 14 21.18 44.85 34.26
N ASN A 15 21.48 43.70 34.90
CA ASN A 15 22.88 43.34 35.19
C ASN A 15 23.14 41.87 35.59
N ASN A 16 24.35 41.46 35.23
CA ASN A 16 25.18 40.32 35.68
C ASN A 16 25.20 40.13 37.23
N ASN A 17 25.70 39.02 37.81
CA ASN A 17 26.89 38.24 37.42
C ASN A 17 27.05 36.88 38.16
N LYS A 18 27.91 36.01 37.61
CA LYS A 18 28.79 34.98 38.25
C LYS A 18 28.66 34.74 39.78
N LYS A 19 28.74 33.52 40.35
CA LYS A 19 29.89 32.56 40.32
C LYS A 19 29.65 31.42 41.35
N GLN A 20 30.46 30.36 41.25
CA GLN A 20 30.93 29.43 42.31
C GLN A 20 30.05 28.26 42.83
N ARG A 21 30.44 27.05 42.38
CA ARG A 21 30.56 25.80 43.16
C ARG A 21 31.66 25.98 44.25
N PRO A 22 31.66 25.24 45.38
CA PRO A 22 32.24 23.88 45.38
C PRO A 22 31.63 22.86 46.37
N THR A 23 32.36 21.75 46.58
CA THR A 23 32.05 20.44 47.19
C THR A 23 32.31 20.30 48.70
N ARG A 24 31.61 19.38 49.39
CA ARG A 24 32.15 18.32 50.31
C ARG A 24 31.00 17.41 50.83
N SER A 25 31.12 16.07 50.80
CA SER A 25 31.51 15.13 51.89
C SER A 25 30.50 15.05 53.06
N GLU A 26 30.25 13.93 53.76
CA GLU A 26 30.88 12.60 53.83
C GLU A 26 29.96 11.62 54.61
N THR A 27 30.24 10.30 54.59
CA THR A 27 29.75 9.24 55.54
C THR A 27 28.22 9.04 55.73
N GLY A 28 27.67 7.86 56.05
CA GLY A 28 28.26 6.54 56.36
C GLY A 28 27.59 5.94 57.62
N GLY A 29 26.84 4.84 57.50
CA GLY A 29 26.20 4.17 58.65
C GLY A 29 25.29 3.00 58.27
N ARG A 30 25.42 1.87 58.98
CA ARG A 30 24.70 0.59 58.78
C ARG A 30 23.85 0.25 60.03
N SER A 31 23.03 -0.82 59.92
CA SER A 31 22.51 -1.65 61.02
C SER A 31 21.38 -1.02 61.89
N ASP A 32 20.49 -1.76 62.54
CA ASP A 32 20.02 -3.15 62.33
C ASP A 32 18.62 -3.37 62.96
N ARG A 33 18.07 -4.56 62.72
CA ARG A 33 16.92 -5.25 63.36
C ARG A 33 16.47 -4.85 64.79
N SER A 34 15.15 -4.92 65.03
CA SER A 34 14.43 -5.90 65.90
C SER A 34 13.04 -5.34 66.30
N GLU A 35 11.92 -6.03 66.01
CA GLU A 35 11.08 -6.85 66.92
C GLU A 35 10.19 -6.04 67.91
N ALA A 36 8.96 -6.41 68.29
CA ALA A 36 8.09 -7.55 67.93
C ALA A 36 6.59 -7.24 68.21
N GLY A 37 5.69 -8.13 67.75
CA GLY A 37 4.43 -8.48 68.42
C GLY A 37 3.14 -8.13 67.66
N GLY A 38 2.17 -9.03 67.46
CA GLY A 38 2.07 -10.44 67.86
C GLY A 38 1.04 -11.25 67.03
N ARG A 39 0.95 -12.54 67.35
CA ARG A 39 0.13 -13.63 66.75
C ARG A 39 -0.53 -14.39 67.94
N PRO A 40 -1.20 -15.56 67.81
CA PRO A 40 -1.98 -16.18 66.72
C PRO A 40 -3.33 -16.80 67.20
N SER A 41 -4.05 -17.57 66.35
CA SER A 41 -4.45 -19.00 66.57
C SER A 41 -5.53 -19.44 65.54
N ARG A 42 -5.31 -20.54 64.79
CA ARG A 42 -5.88 -21.93 64.90
C ARG A 42 -7.34 -22.08 64.41
N SER A 43 -7.79 -23.18 63.79
CA SER A 43 -7.11 -24.44 63.35
C SER A 43 -8.01 -25.23 62.37
N GLU A 44 -7.40 -26.12 61.57
CA GLU A 44 -7.84 -27.44 61.06
C GLU A 44 -9.35 -27.84 61.12
N THR A 45 -9.95 -28.49 60.12
CA THR A 45 -9.62 -29.88 59.75
C THR A 45 -10.20 -30.37 58.40
N ASP A 46 -9.45 -31.30 57.84
CA ASP A 46 -9.72 -32.37 56.87
C ASP A 46 -11.15 -33.01 56.82
N ARG A 47 -11.60 -33.41 55.61
CA ARG A 47 -12.31 -34.69 55.30
C ARG A 47 -12.82 -34.83 53.84
N ARG A 48 -12.48 -35.97 53.23
CA ARG A 48 -13.08 -36.63 52.03
C ARG A 48 -13.44 -38.09 52.47
N PRO A 49 -13.94 -39.03 51.62
CA PRO A 49 -15.08 -39.02 50.67
C PRO A 49 -16.03 -40.26 50.83
N THR A 50 -17.23 -40.24 50.23
CA THR A 50 -18.07 -41.45 49.93
C THR A 50 -18.87 -41.22 48.63
N ARG A 51 -18.84 -42.10 47.60
CA ARG A 51 -19.60 -43.38 47.43
C ARG A 51 -21.12 -43.21 47.66
N SER A 52 -22.05 -43.75 46.88
CA SER A 52 -22.13 -44.46 45.58
C SER A 52 -23.61 -44.85 45.39
N ASP A 53 -24.02 -45.16 44.16
CA ASP A 53 -24.94 -46.25 43.76
C ASP A 53 -26.05 -45.92 42.75
N ALA A 54 -26.46 -46.97 42.01
CA ALA A 54 -27.20 -46.89 40.76
C ALA A 54 -28.29 -47.97 40.64
N VAL A 55 -29.38 -47.67 39.93
CA VAL A 55 -30.44 -48.62 39.48
C VAL A 55 -30.95 -48.10 38.11
N LYS A 56 -30.71 -48.76 36.96
CA LYS A 56 -31.48 -49.85 36.30
C LYS A 56 -33.01 -49.60 36.24
N GLY A 57 -33.78 -49.82 35.16
CA GLY A 57 -33.45 -50.08 33.74
C GLY A 57 -34.53 -50.91 32.99
N LYS A 58 -34.97 -50.44 31.78
CA LYS A 58 -35.68 -51.18 30.69
C LYS A 58 -37.12 -51.70 30.97
N PRO A 59 -37.90 -52.23 29.98
CA PRO A 59 -37.69 -52.45 28.51
C PRO A 59 -37.92 -51.20 27.60
N GLY A 60 -38.19 -51.24 26.27
CA GLY A 60 -38.47 -52.35 25.32
C GLY A 60 -38.34 -52.01 23.80
N ARG A 61 -39.18 -52.63 22.94
CA ARG A 61 -39.24 -52.56 21.44
C ARG A 61 -40.61 -53.17 20.95
N PRO A 62 -41.02 -53.24 19.65
CA PRO A 62 -40.22 -53.24 18.41
C PRO A 62 -40.67 -52.38 17.19
N ASP A 63 -39.66 -51.97 16.41
CA ASP A 63 -39.43 -52.11 14.94
C ASP A 63 -40.53 -51.86 13.87
N ALA A 64 -40.23 -50.94 12.93
CA ALA A 64 -40.75 -50.95 11.56
C ALA A 64 -39.77 -50.33 10.53
N ALA A 65 -39.39 -51.15 9.55
CA ALA A 65 -38.88 -50.90 8.19
C ALA A 65 -38.13 -49.60 7.80
N ALA A 66 -36.99 -49.78 7.10
CA ALA A 66 -36.19 -48.70 6.51
C ALA A 66 -36.69 -48.24 5.13
N ALA A 67 -36.65 -46.93 4.86
CA ALA A 67 -36.79 -46.35 3.51
C ALA A 67 -35.58 -45.45 3.19
N LYS A 68 -34.81 -45.80 2.15
CA LYS A 68 -33.60 -45.07 1.72
C LYS A 68 -33.93 -43.85 0.86
N ASN A 69 -34.05 -42.67 1.47
CA ASN A 69 -34.11 -41.42 0.71
C ASN A 69 -32.71 -40.84 0.41
N LYS A 70 -32.20 -41.10 -0.80
CA LYS A 70 -31.01 -40.40 -1.35
C LYS A 70 -31.34 -38.92 -1.61
N ARG A 71 -31.15 -38.04 -0.62
CA ARG A 71 -31.04 -36.59 -0.85
C ARG A 71 -29.57 -36.21 -0.99
N GLY A 72 -29.23 -35.59 -2.12
CA GLY A 72 -27.84 -35.32 -2.52
C GLY A 72 -27.15 -34.26 -1.67
N LYS A 73 -25.81 -34.27 -1.71
CA LYS A 73 -24.96 -33.20 -1.13
C LYS A 73 -25.45 -31.81 -1.58
N PRO A 74 -25.45 -30.79 -0.70
CA PRO A 74 -25.66 -29.43 -1.14
C PRO A 74 -24.55 -29.07 -2.12
N LYS A 75 -24.92 -28.66 -3.34
CA LYS A 75 -23.96 -28.10 -4.30
C LYS A 75 -23.42 -26.80 -3.70
N SER A 76 -22.11 -26.69 -3.57
CA SER A 76 -21.47 -25.40 -3.28
C SER A 76 -21.92 -24.39 -4.34
N ALA A 77 -22.35 -23.22 -3.90
CA ALA A 77 -22.73 -22.15 -4.81
C ALA A 77 -21.52 -21.81 -5.69
N LYS A 78 -21.69 -21.86 -7.01
CA LYS A 78 -20.70 -21.28 -7.92
C LYS A 78 -20.54 -19.80 -7.54
N PRO A 79 -19.32 -19.27 -7.43
CA PRO A 79 -19.15 -17.83 -7.20
C PRO A 79 -19.84 -17.10 -8.35
N GLN A 80 -20.88 -16.33 -8.03
CA GLN A 80 -21.48 -15.43 -8.99
C GLN A 80 -20.40 -14.43 -9.38
N ARG A 81 -20.05 -14.40 -10.67
CA ARG A 81 -19.20 -13.36 -11.22
C ARG A 81 -19.92 -12.03 -10.99
N ALA A 82 -19.44 -11.24 -10.02
CA ALA A 82 -19.93 -9.90 -9.82
C ALA A 82 -19.90 -9.18 -11.18
N GLN A 83 -21.03 -8.61 -11.57
CA GLN A 83 -21.08 -7.79 -12.78
C GLN A 83 -20.10 -6.65 -12.54
N ALA A 84 -19.12 -6.48 -13.44
CA ALA A 84 -18.14 -5.43 -13.33
C ALA A 84 -18.88 -4.10 -13.23
N HIS A 85 -18.85 -3.46 -12.06
CA HIS A 85 -19.52 -2.19 -11.88
C HIS A 85 -18.83 -1.19 -12.79
N ALA A 86 -19.56 -0.73 -13.81
CA ALA A 86 -19.12 0.38 -14.63
C ALA A 86 -18.73 1.54 -13.69
N PRO A 87 -17.55 2.15 -13.88
CA PRO A 87 -17.09 3.20 -12.98
C PRO A 87 -18.14 4.32 -12.97
N LYS A 88 -18.62 4.67 -11.78
CA LYS A 88 -19.70 5.64 -11.56
C LYS A 88 -19.22 7.06 -11.84
N ILE A 89 -19.05 7.36 -13.13
CA ILE A 89 -18.72 8.67 -13.65
C ILE A 89 -20.05 9.34 -13.97
N SER A 90 -20.58 10.03 -12.95
CA SER A 90 -21.87 10.71 -12.94
C SER A 90 -23.09 9.81 -13.21
N ASN A 91 -24.12 9.89 -12.36
CA ASN A 91 -25.45 9.35 -12.68
C ASN A 91 -26.23 10.27 -13.66
N ALA A 92 -25.59 11.31 -14.22
CA ALA A 92 -26.18 12.16 -15.23
C ALA A 92 -26.54 11.34 -16.47
N LYS A 93 -27.73 11.59 -17.01
CA LYS A 93 -28.06 11.16 -18.37
C LYS A 93 -27.13 11.92 -19.35
N PRO A 94 -26.75 11.32 -20.49
CA PRO A 94 -26.04 12.04 -21.55
C PRO A 94 -26.74 13.36 -21.85
N ALA A 95 -25.99 14.42 -22.13
CA ALA A 95 -26.61 15.71 -22.39
C ALA A 95 -27.52 15.60 -23.63
N ARG A 96 -28.64 16.33 -23.65
CA ARG A 96 -29.69 16.19 -24.69
C ARG A 96 -29.22 16.38 -26.14
N HIS A 97 -28.04 16.96 -26.34
CA HIS A 97 -27.40 17.20 -27.64
C HIS A 97 -26.19 16.29 -27.92
N GLN A 98 -25.89 15.33 -27.03
CA GLN A 98 -24.81 14.35 -27.19
C GLN A 98 -25.29 13.08 -27.91
N TYR A 99 -25.90 13.28 -29.09
CA TYR A 99 -26.23 12.21 -30.01
C TYR A 99 -25.59 12.54 -31.36
N ALA A 100 -24.45 11.90 -31.65
CA ALA A 100 -23.92 11.88 -33.00
C ALA A 100 -24.73 10.84 -33.80
N ASP A 101 -25.55 11.30 -34.75
CA ASP A 101 -26.18 10.38 -35.70
C ASP A 101 -25.09 9.67 -36.51
N ALA A 102 -25.29 8.38 -36.78
CA ALA A 102 -24.28 7.54 -37.44
C ALA A 102 -23.96 7.96 -38.89
N ALA A 103 -24.67 8.96 -39.42
CA ALA A 103 -24.47 9.60 -40.71
C ALA A 103 -23.53 10.83 -40.67
N ASP A 104 -23.34 11.46 -39.50
CA ASP A 104 -22.60 12.73 -39.36
C ASP A 104 -21.15 12.50 -38.87
N ARG A 105 -20.48 11.50 -39.47
CA ARG A 105 -19.12 11.07 -39.06
C ARG A 105 -18.06 12.03 -39.60
N PRO A 106 -17.28 12.72 -38.74
CA PRO A 106 -16.13 13.49 -39.19
C PRO A 106 -15.04 12.55 -39.73
N ALA A 107 -14.26 13.02 -40.70
CA ALA A 107 -13.17 12.24 -41.30
C ALA A 107 -11.95 12.14 -40.37
N GLY A 108 -12.01 11.21 -39.40
CA GLY A 108 -10.91 10.82 -38.53
C GLY A 108 -10.51 11.85 -37.46
N PRO A 109 -9.73 11.45 -36.44
CA PRO A 109 -9.18 12.40 -35.47
C PRO A 109 -8.11 13.26 -36.14
N PRO A 110 -8.07 14.59 -35.90
CA PRO A 110 -6.92 15.41 -36.29
C PRO A 110 -5.63 14.82 -35.73
N GLN A 111 -4.71 14.50 -36.64
CA GLN A 111 -3.38 14.00 -36.31
C GLN A 111 -2.50 15.21 -35.98
N GLY A 112 -2.18 15.38 -34.70
CA GLY A 112 -1.34 16.48 -34.24
C GLY A 112 -0.53 16.09 -33.01
N ASP A 113 0.48 16.91 -32.72
CA ASP A 113 1.21 16.85 -31.46
C ASP A 113 0.26 17.17 -30.30
N GLY A 114 0.37 16.40 -29.22
CA GLY A 114 -0.52 16.53 -28.08
C GLY A 114 -0.71 15.25 -27.30
N MET A 115 -1.48 15.35 -26.22
CA MET A 115 -1.76 14.27 -25.31
C MET A 115 -2.99 13.49 -25.77
N ARG A 116 -2.92 12.16 -25.74
CA ARG A 116 -4.08 11.29 -26.02
C ARG A 116 -5.25 11.63 -25.08
N LEU A 117 -6.46 11.80 -25.61
CA LEU A 117 -7.66 12.20 -24.87
C LEU A 117 -7.91 11.33 -23.62
N GLN A 118 -7.73 10.01 -23.70
CA GLN A 118 -7.91 9.13 -22.55
C GLN A 118 -6.84 9.28 -21.45
N LYS A 119 -5.66 9.85 -21.75
CA LYS A 119 -4.68 10.25 -20.72
C LYS A 119 -5.12 11.55 -20.04
N VAL A 120 -5.61 12.53 -20.80
CA VAL A 120 -6.12 13.80 -20.26
C VAL A 120 -7.31 13.56 -19.32
N LEU A 121 -8.31 12.77 -19.76
CA LEU A 121 -9.46 12.38 -18.93
C LEU A 121 -9.05 11.62 -17.65
N ALA A 122 -8.00 10.80 -17.72
CA ALA A 122 -7.50 10.08 -16.55
C ALA A 122 -6.74 11.00 -15.57
N GLN A 123 -5.95 11.95 -16.06
CA GLN A 123 -5.26 12.96 -15.24
C GLN A 123 -6.23 13.94 -14.58
N ALA A 124 -7.29 14.33 -15.28
CA ALA A 124 -8.38 15.14 -14.71
C ALA A 124 -9.26 14.37 -13.69
N GLY A 125 -8.95 13.11 -13.39
CA GLY A 125 -9.65 12.31 -12.41
C GLY A 125 -11.00 11.74 -12.87
N VAL A 126 -11.39 11.93 -14.13
CA VAL A 126 -12.68 11.47 -14.67
C VAL A 126 -12.78 9.95 -14.63
N ALA A 127 -11.76 9.24 -15.13
CA ALA A 127 -11.84 7.80 -15.36
C ALA A 127 -10.47 7.10 -15.21
N SER A 128 -10.44 5.76 -15.27
CA SER A 128 -9.21 5.06 -15.68
C SER A 128 -8.99 5.25 -17.18
N ARG A 129 -7.77 5.08 -17.70
CA ARG A 129 -7.50 5.22 -19.14
C ARG A 129 -8.41 4.32 -20.01
N ARG A 130 -8.66 3.09 -19.56
CA ARG A 130 -9.57 2.14 -20.23
C ARG A 130 -11.05 2.53 -20.10
N ALA A 131 -11.44 3.07 -18.96
CA ALA A 131 -12.81 3.58 -18.77
C ALA A 131 -13.05 4.88 -19.54
N ALA A 132 -12.02 5.71 -19.74
CA ALA A 132 -12.08 6.87 -20.64
C ALA A 132 -12.21 6.42 -22.11
N GLU A 133 -11.50 5.37 -22.53
CA GLU A 133 -11.68 4.76 -23.86
C GLU A 133 -13.12 4.27 -24.07
N GLU A 134 -13.74 3.66 -23.05
CA GLU A 134 -15.16 3.27 -23.07
C GLU A 134 -16.11 4.48 -23.16
N LEU A 135 -15.90 5.53 -22.37
CA LEU A 135 -16.68 6.78 -22.43
C LEU A 135 -16.60 7.45 -23.82
N ILE A 136 -15.42 7.43 -24.44
CA ILE A 136 -15.20 7.93 -25.81
C ILE A 136 -16.06 7.09 -26.77
N SER A 137 -15.92 5.76 -26.78
CA SER A 137 -16.73 4.92 -27.68
C SER A 137 -18.25 5.02 -27.47
N GLN A 138 -18.70 5.42 -26.28
CA GLN A 138 -20.12 5.70 -25.97
C GLN A 138 -20.61 7.09 -26.44
N GLY A 139 -19.75 7.94 -27.03
CA GLY A 139 -20.10 9.30 -27.45
C GLY A 139 -20.35 10.27 -26.29
N ARG A 140 -19.91 9.92 -25.07
CA ARG A 140 -20.12 10.73 -23.86
C ARG A 140 -19.10 11.87 -23.69
N VAL A 141 -18.07 11.88 -24.53
CA VAL A 141 -16.97 12.85 -24.51
C VAL A 141 -17.09 13.82 -25.68
N GLU A 142 -16.94 15.09 -25.38
CA GLU A 142 -16.96 16.20 -26.34
C GLU A 142 -15.65 16.98 -26.22
N VAL A 143 -15.09 17.40 -27.35
CA VAL A 143 -13.88 18.23 -27.45
C VAL A 143 -14.20 19.39 -28.38
N ASP A 144 -14.06 20.63 -27.88
CA ASP A 144 -14.28 21.87 -28.66
C ASP A 144 -15.64 21.92 -29.38
N GLY A 145 -16.69 21.44 -28.72
CA GLY A 145 -18.06 21.39 -29.25
C GLY A 145 -18.38 20.15 -30.09
N ARG A 146 -17.43 19.23 -30.31
CA ARG A 146 -17.59 18.05 -31.17
C ARG A 146 -17.56 16.76 -30.36
N ILE A 147 -18.52 15.87 -30.57
CA ILE A 147 -18.56 14.54 -29.94
C ILE A 147 -17.43 13.68 -30.52
N VAL A 148 -16.68 13.00 -29.65
CA VAL A 148 -15.56 12.12 -30.05
C VAL A 148 -15.93 10.68 -29.72
N ILE A 149 -16.05 9.86 -30.77
CA ILE A 149 -16.31 8.41 -30.66
C ILE A 149 -15.10 7.53 -31.00
N GLU A 150 -14.11 8.08 -31.71
CA GLU A 150 -12.93 7.35 -32.15
C GLU A 150 -11.78 7.43 -31.14
N GLN A 151 -11.16 6.29 -30.85
CA GLN A 151 -9.98 6.24 -29.98
C GLN A 151 -8.74 6.76 -30.70
N GLY A 152 -7.84 7.39 -29.95
CA GLY A 152 -6.53 7.84 -30.46
C GLY A 152 -6.42 9.33 -30.73
N LEU A 153 -7.52 10.09 -30.63
CA LEU A 153 -7.48 11.56 -30.67
C LEU A 153 -6.44 12.11 -29.68
N ARG A 154 -5.62 13.04 -30.18
CA ARG A 154 -4.70 13.84 -29.40
C ARG A 154 -5.24 15.26 -29.28
N ILE A 155 -5.07 15.85 -28.10
CA ILE A 155 -5.47 17.21 -27.78
C ILE A 155 -4.37 17.90 -26.98
N ASP A 156 -4.33 19.22 -27.05
CA ASP A 156 -3.60 20.04 -26.09
C ASP A 156 -4.48 20.26 -24.85
N PRO A 157 -4.11 19.76 -23.65
CA PRO A 157 -4.90 19.92 -22.43
C PRO A 157 -4.97 21.36 -21.90
N GLU A 158 -4.12 22.29 -22.37
CA GLU A 158 -4.18 23.69 -21.94
C GLU A 158 -5.16 24.51 -22.80
N ASN A 159 -5.28 24.18 -24.09
CA ASN A 159 -6.11 24.91 -25.04
C ASN A 159 -7.49 24.27 -25.31
N ALA A 160 -7.59 22.93 -25.33
CA ALA A 160 -8.83 22.24 -25.71
C ALA A 160 -9.91 22.25 -24.62
N VAL A 161 -11.16 22.49 -25.01
CA VAL A 161 -12.33 22.45 -24.14
C VAL A 161 -12.93 21.05 -24.14
N VAL A 162 -12.53 20.21 -23.18
CA VAL A 162 -13.09 18.87 -22.99
C VAL A 162 -14.33 18.91 -22.09
N ARG A 163 -15.38 18.21 -22.49
CA ARG A 163 -16.57 17.92 -21.65
C ARG A 163 -16.86 16.43 -21.59
N VAL A 164 -17.43 15.99 -20.48
CA VAL A 164 -18.00 14.65 -20.31
C VAL A 164 -19.40 14.80 -19.75
N ASP A 165 -20.40 14.20 -20.41
CA ASP A 165 -21.83 14.37 -20.11
C ASP A 165 -22.25 15.86 -19.97
N GLY A 166 -21.70 16.73 -20.82
CA GLY A 166 -21.89 18.19 -20.80
C GLY A 166 -21.07 18.97 -19.76
N VAL A 167 -20.51 18.31 -18.73
CA VAL A 167 -19.70 18.93 -17.68
C VAL A 167 -18.28 19.19 -18.20
N ARG A 168 -17.78 20.43 -18.08
CA ARG A 168 -16.41 20.77 -18.47
C ARG A 168 -15.40 20.07 -17.56
N VAL A 169 -14.46 19.36 -18.17
CA VAL A 169 -13.35 18.72 -17.49
C VAL A 169 -12.25 19.75 -17.26
N VAL A 170 -11.71 19.81 -16.05
CA VAL A 170 -10.55 20.63 -15.69
C VAL A 170 -9.41 19.68 -15.31
N VAL A 171 -8.26 19.84 -15.96
CA VAL A 171 -7.06 19.05 -15.63
C VAL A 171 -6.51 19.54 -14.29
N GLN A 172 -6.48 18.67 -13.29
CA GLN A 172 -5.89 18.96 -11.99
C GLN A 172 -4.36 19.08 -12.16
N LYS A 173 -3.79 20.23 -11.81
CA LYS A 173 -2.33 20.48 -11.90
C LYS A 173 -1.56 20.05 -10.65
N ASP A 174 -2.25 19.79 -9.53
CA ASP A 174 -1.62 19.43 -8.27
C ASP A 174 -1.13 17.97 -8.28
N LEU A 175 0.19 17.78 -8.32
CA LEU A 175 0.81 16.46 -8.19
C LEU A 175 0.81 16.02 -6.73
N VAL A 176 0.42 14.75 -6.53
CA VAL A 176 0.33 14.10 -5.23
C VAL A 176 1.17 12.84 -5.27
N HIS A 177 2.08 12.70 -4.30
CA HIS A 177 2.90 11.50 -4.13
C HIS A 177 2.83 11.04 -2.68
N LEU A 178 2.34 9.81 -2.46
CA LEU A 178 2.20 9.21 -1.14
C LEU A 178 3.01 7.91 -1.04
N ALA A 179 3.48 7.59 0.17
CA ALA A 179 3.93 6.26 0.55
C ALA A 179 2.84 5.56 1.37
N LEU A 180 2.45 4.36 0.95
CA LEU A 180 1.62 3.42 1.70
C LEU A 180 2.51 2.31 2.28
N ASN A 181 2.41 2.03 3.58
CA ASN A 181 2.82 0.73 4.10
C ASN A 181 1.68 -0.27 3.85
N LYS A 182 1.76 -1.03 2.76
CA LYS A 182 0.73 -2.00 2.37
C LYS A 182 0.70 -3.15 3.40
N PRO A 183 -0.45 -3.45 4.03
CA PRO A 183 -0.55 -4.60 4.92
C PRO A 183 -0.49 -5.95 4.17
N ARG A 184 -0.20 -7.01 4.92
CA ARG A 184 -0.29 -8.39 4.45
C ARG A 184 -1.75 -8.79 4.22
N GLY A 185 -2.02 -9.56 3.18
CA GLY A 185 -3.36 -10.02 2.78
C GLY A 185 -4.11 -9.05 1.86
N TRP A 186 -3.61 -7.82 1.67
CA TRP A 186 -4.26 -6.80 0.85
C TRP A 186 -3.85 -6.89 -0.62
N GLN A 187 -4.78 -6.60 -1.53
CA GLN A 187 -4.58 -6.62 -2.98
C GLN A 187 -4.02 -5.30 -3.50
N SER A 188 -2.95 -5.35 -4.31
CA SER A 188 -2.42 -4.18 -5.04
C SER A 188 -3.30 -3.84 -6.26
N THR A 189 -4.49 -3.33 -5.99
CA THR A 189 -5.47 -2.80 -6.95
C THR A 189 -6.26 -1.66 -6.32
N MET A 190 -6.82 -0.78 -7.15
CA MET A 190 -7.72 0.31 -6.73
C MET A 190 -9.19 -0.12 -6.62
N SER A 191 -9.52 -1.34 -7.07
CA SER A 191 -10.85 -1.99 -6.95
C SER A 191 -10.68 -3.49 -7.10
N ASP A 192 -11.36 -4.31 -6.30
CA ASP A 192 -11.30 -5.77 -6.37
C ASP A 192 -12.70 -6.38 -6.59
N ASP A 193 -12.92 -6.99 -7.76
CA ASP A 193 -14.22 -7.57 -8.15
C ASP A 193 -14.65 -8.77 -7.30
N LEU A 194 -13.75 -9.29 -6.44
CA LEU A 194 -14.01 -10.43 -5.54
C LEU A 194 -14.19 -10.00 -4.08
N GLY A 195 -14.27 -8.68 -3.81
CA GLY A 195 -14.52 -8.14 -2.47
C GLY A 195 -13.39 -8.37 -1.46
N ARG A 196 -12.16 -8.60 -1.93
CA ARG A 196 -10.99 -8.76 -1.06
C ARG A 196 -10.43 -7.38 -0.69
N PRO A 197 -9.91 -7.18 0.54
CA PRO A 197 -9.29 -5.92 0.95
C PRO A 197 -8.22 -5.47 -0.05
N CYS A 198 -8.31 -4.24 -0.55
CA CYS A 198 -7.47 -3.71 -1.60
C CYS A 198 -6.93 -2.31 -1.28
N VAL A 199 -5.85 -1.92 -1.95
CA VAL A 199 -5.22 -0.61 -1.78
C VAL A 199 -6.22 0.54 -2.02
N GLY A 200 -7.20 0.34 -2.90
CA GLY A 200 -8.31 1.28 -3.12
C GLY A 200 -9.11 1.61 -1.86
N ASP A 201 -9.35 0.64 -0.97
CA ASP A 201 -10.16 0.86 0.22
C ASP A 201 -9.42 1.82 1.18
N ILE A 202 -8.12 1.58 1.44
CA ILE A 202 -7.27 2.46 2.27
C ILE A 202 -7.22 3.89 1.73
N VAL A 203 -7.16 4.03 0.40
CA VAL A 203 -7.10 5.35 -0.26
C VAL A 203 -8.45 6.06 -0.16
N SER A 204 -9.57 5.35 -0.37
CA SER A 204 -10.90 5.96 -0.34
C SER A 204 -11.33 6.45 1.04
N GLU A 205 -10.85 5.82 2.12
CA GLU A 205 -11.08 6.27 3.50
C GLU A 205 -10.29 7.55 3.87
N ARG A 206 -9.18 7.86 3.17
CA ARG A 206 -8.14 8.77 3.68
C ARG A 206 -7.74 9.91 2.74
N VAL A 207 -8.12 9.84 1.47
CA VAL A 207 -7.80 10.86 0.46
C VAL A 207 -9.07 11.60 0.06
N ALA A 208 -8.98 12.93 -0.04
CA ALA A 208 -10.12 13.78 -0.36
C ALA A 208 -10.72 13.44 -1.74
N ALA A 209 -12.06 13.52 -1.83
CA ALA A 209 -12.79 13.26 -3.06
C ALA A 209 -12.31 14.20 -4.19
N GLY A 210 -11.78 13.62 -5.27
CA GLY A 210 -11.30 14.33 -6.45
C GLY A 210 -9.90 13.89 -6.91
N GLN A 211 -9.01 13.51 -5.99
CA GLN A 211 -7.63 13.13 -6.32
C GLN A 211 -7.53 11.64 -6.69
N ARG A 212 -7.50 11.35 -8.00
CA ARG A 212 -7.53 9.98 -8.53
C ARG A 212 -6.15 9.33 -8.58
N LEU A 213 -5.65 8.91 -7.42
CA LEU A 213 -4.37 8.21 -7.27
C LEU A 213 -4.38 6.80 -7.89
N PHE A 214 -3.20 6.31 -8.25
CA PHE A 214 -2.93 4.93 -8.64
C PHE A 214 -1.58 4.46 -8.07
N HIS A 215 -1.39 3.13 -7.99
CA HIS A 215 -0.20 2.53 -7.40
C HIS A 215 0.98 2.43 -8.39
N VAL A 216 2.18 2.72 -7.90
CA VAL A 216 3.44 2.55 -8.63
C VAL A 216 3.96 1.14 -8.41
N GLY A 217 3.91 0.34 -9.46
CA GLY A 217 4.18 -1.09 -9.41
C GLY A 217 3.11 -1.82 -8.60
N ARG A 218 3.44 -3.03 -8.13
CA ARG A 218 2.58 -3.82 -7.26
C ARG A 218 3.41 -4.50 -6.17
N LEU A 219 2.73 -4.93 -5.12
CA LEU A 219 3.20 -5.94 -4.18
C LEU A 219 2.20 -7.10 -4.17
N ASP A 220 2.69 -8.31 -3.98
CA ASP A 220 1.85 -9.50 -3.88
C ASP A 220 0.99 -9.45 -2.61
N ALA A 221 -0.10 -10.23 -2.58
CA ALA A 221 -1.05 -10.22 -1.47
C ALA A 221 -0.35 -10.51 -0.12
N ASP A 222 0.54 -11.51 -0.12
CA ASP A 222 1.30 -11.98 1.02
C ASP A 222 2.53 -11.12 1.40
N THR A 223 2.75 -10.03 0.66
CA THR A 223 3.93 -9.17 0.77
C THR A 223 3.53 -7.80 1.32
N GLU A 224 4.35 -7.30 2.25
CA GLU A 224 4.11 -6.08 3.03
C GLU A 224 5.00 -4.92 2.57
N GLY A 225 4.76 -3.73 3.11
CA GLY A 225 5.70 -2.62 3.05
C GLY A 225 5.42 -1.60 1.95
N LEU A 226 6.46 -0.89 1.54
CA LEU A 226 6.38 0.34 0.77
C LEU A 226 5.74 0.15 -0.61
N LEU A 227 4.63 0.84 -0.83
CA LEU A 227 3.99 1.00 -2.13
C LEU A 227 3.73 2.49 -2.36
N LEU A 228 4.25 3.05 -3.45
CA LEU A 228 3.99 4.47 -3.77
C LEU A 228 2.63 4.59 -4.45
N LEU A 229 1.94 5.71 -4.18
CA LEU A 229 0.70 6.11 -4.83
C LEU A 229 0.88 7.51 -5.41
N THR A 230 0.40 7.74 -6.62
CA THR A 230 0.50 9.06 -7.25
C THR A 230 -0.59 9.30 -8.30
N ASN A 231 -0.82 10.56 -8.68
CA ASN A 231 -1.53 10.94 -9.91
C ASN A 231 -0.57 11.29 -11.06
N ASP A 232 0.74 11.37 -10.80
CA ASP A 232 1.78 11.57 -11.81
C ASP A 232 2.02 10.28 -12.62
N GLY A 233 1.43 10.24 -13.82
CA GLY A 233 1.48 9.06 -14.69
C GLY A 233 2.85 8.85 -15.33
N ASP A 234 3.65 9.90 -15.49
CA ASP A 234 4.90 9.83 -16.23
C ASP A 234 6.05 9.41 -15.30
N LEU A 235 6.09 9.94 -14.07
CA LEU A 235 6.95 9.40 -13.00
C LEU A 235 6.62 7.93 -12.72
N ALA A 236 5.35 7.60 -12.50
CA ALA A 236 4.93 6.23 -12.19
C ALA A 236 5.30 5.24 -13.30
N HIS A 237 5.15 5.63 -14.57
CA HIS A 237 5.56 4.82 -15.70
C HIS A 237 7.06 4.51 -15.64
N ARG A 238 7.91 5.53 -15.47
CA ARG A 238 9.37 5.33 -15.42
C ARG A 238 9.80 4.51 -14.20
N LEU A 239 9.24 4.77 -13.01
CA LEU A 239 9.53 3.99 -11.79
C LEU A 239 9.14 2.50 -11.90
N MET A 240 8.17 2.16 -12.75
CA MET A 240 7.77 0.79 -13.04
C MET A 240 8.56 0.12 -14.17
N HIS A 241 9.07 0.90 -15.12
CA HIS A 241 9.62 0.36 -16.36
C HIS A 241 11.06 -0.15 -16.16
N PRO A 242 11.39 -1.39 -16.60
CA PRO A 242 12.69 -2.02 -16.29
C PRO A 242 13.92 -1.21 -16.71
N SER A 243 13.83 -0.45 -17.82
CA SER A 243 14.97 0.32 -18.37
C SER A 243 15.49 1.46 -17.50
N PHE A 244 14.76 1.86 -16.44
CA PHE A 244 15.22 2.87 -15.48
C PHE A 244 15.89 2.25 -14.25
N GLU A 245 15.92 0.91 -14.17
CA GLU A 245 16.66 0.11 -13.18
C GLU A 245 16.47 0.56 -11.72
N VAL A 246 15.31 1.16 -11.39
CA VAL A 246 15.05 1.77 -10.09
C VAL A 246 15.13 0.72 -8.99
N SER A 247 16.09 0.86 -8.08
CA SER A 247 16.35 -0.11 -7.02
C SER A 247 15.17 -0.26 -6.06
N LYS A 248 14.93 -1.51 -5.63
CA LYS A 248 13.86 -1.90 -4.70
C LYS A 248 14.49 -2.79 -3.64
N THR A 249 14.47 -2.35 -2.39
CA THR A 249 15.07 -3.09 -1.27
C THR A 249 13.99 -3.79 -0.46
N TYR A 250 14.25 -5.04 -0.11
CA TYR A 250 13.35 -5.90 0.64
C TYR A 250 14.07 -6.45 1.87
N LEU A 251 13.31 -6.53 2.96
CA LEU A 251 13.62 -7.33 4.13
C LEU A 251 12.87 -8.66 3.99
N ALA A 252 13.61 -9.76 3.86
CA ALA A 252 13.06 -11.10 3.75
C ALA A 252 13.42 -11.93 4.98
N THR A 253 12.43 -12.61 5.55
CA THR A 253 12.64 -13.71 6.50
C THR A 253 12.53 -15.01 5.74
N VAL A 254 13.61 -15.79 5.70
CA VAL A 254 13.71 -17.05 4.94
C VAL A 254 13.82 -18.25 5.87
N SER A 255 13.40 -19.42 5.38
CA SER A 255 13.52 -20.69 6.08
C SER A 255 14.96 -21.20 6.12
N GLY A 256 15.38 -21.72 7.27
CA GLY A 256 16.73 -22.24 7.51
C GLY A 256 17.74 -21.16 7.94
N ALA A 257 18.87 -21.62 8.46
CA ALA A 257 20.08 -20.83 8.55
C ALA A 257 20.73 -20.77 7.17
N LEU A 258 21.02 -19.57 6.64
CA LEU A 258 21.63 -19.43 5.33
C LEU A 258 23.09 -19.90 5.32
N GLU A 259 23.42 -20.77 4.37
CA GLU A 259 24.79 -21.26 4.20
C GLU A 259 25.77 -20.15 3.78
N ARG A 260 27.03 -20.34 4.16
CA ARG A 260 28.14 -19.50 3.69
C ARG A 260 28.28 -19.63 2.16
N GLY A 261 27.83 -18.60 1.45
CA GLY A 261 27.92 -18.53 -0.02
C GLY A 261 26.60 -18.30 -0.74
N VAL A 262 25.43 -18.45 -0.09
CA VAL A 262 24.12 -18.19 -0.72
C VAL A 262 24.04 -16.77 -1.29
N GLY A 263 24.49 -15.77 -0.52
CA GLY A 263 24.54 -14.38 -0.97
C GLY A 263 25.52 -14.11 -2.12
N LYS A 264 26.47 -15.01 -2.39
CA LYS A 264 27.35 -14.95 -3.57
C LYS A 264 26.63 -15.55 -4.78
N LYS A 265 26.05 -16.76 -4.65
CA LYS A 265 25.22 -17.40 -5.69
C LYS A 265 24.12 -16.47 -6.20
N LEU A 266 23.38 -15.82 -5.29
CA LEU A 266 22.32 -14.87 -5.64
C LEU A 266 22.82 -13.61 -6.39
N LYS A 267 24.08 -13.21 -6.20
CA LYS A 267 24.70 -12.07 -6.92
C LYS A 267 25.26 -12.47 -8.29
N GLU A 268 25.82 -13.67 -8.39
CA GLU A 268 26.32 -14.24 -9.65
C GLU A 268 25.15 -14.53 -10.61
N GLY A 269 24.03 -15.00 -10.07
CA GLY A 269 22.77 -15.21 -10.78
C GLY A 269 22.24 -16.63 -10.59
N VAL A 270 20.93 -16.79 -10.74
CA VAL A 270 20.23 -18.07 -10.66
C VAL A 270 19.26 -18.16 -11.84
N GLU A 271 19.22 -19.31 -12.49
CA GLU A 271 18.24 -19.60 -13.54
C GLU A 271 16.85 -19.82 -12.93
N LEU A 272 15.85 -19.14 -13.51
CA LEU A 272 14.44 -19.29 -13.17
C LEU A 272 13.64 -19.65 -14.43
N ASP A 273 12.38 -20.06 -14.27
CA ASP A 273 11.48 -20.44 -15.39
C ASP A 273 11.32 -19.34 -16.47
N ASP A 274 11.54 -18.07 -16.12
CA ASP A 274 11.50 -16.90 -17.02
C ASP A 274 12.89 -16.31 -17.30
N GLY A 275 13.94 -17.13 -17.23
CA GLY A 275 15.34 -16.81 -17.52
C GLY A 275 16.16 -16.38 -16.29
N PRO A 276 17.43 -16.01 -16.48
CA PRO A 276 18.34 -15.70 -15.38
C PRO A 276 17.90 -14.45 -14.61
N ALA A 277 18.09 -14.49 -13.29
CA ALA A 277 17.81 -13.41 -12.36
C ALA A 277 18.93 -13.28 -11.31
N LYS A 278 19.14 -12.07 -10.77
CA LYS A 278 20.20 -11.83 -9.77
C LYS A 278 19.81 -10.73 -8.78
N VAL A 279 20.51 -10.71 -7.65
CA VAL A 279 20.39 -9.71 -6.59
C VAL A 279 21.59 -8.77 -6.66
N ASP A 280 21.35 -7.45 -6.63
CA ASP A 280 22.41 -6.44 -6.70
C ASP A 280 23.18 -6.37 -5.37
N THR A 281 22.43 -6.28 -4.27
CA THR A 281 22.97 -6.22 -2.91
C THR A 281 22.29 -7.25 -2.03
N PHE A 282 23.09 -8.02 -1.31
CA PHE A 282 22.65 -9.00 -0.32
C PHE A 282 23.37 -8.72 1.00
N THR A 283 22.63 -8.72 2.10
CA THR A 283 23.17 -8.59 3.46
C THR A 283 22.40 -9.50 4.41
N LEU A 284 23.11 -10.42 5.06
CA LEU A 284 22.57 -11.17 6.20
C LEU A 284 22.56 -10.25 7.43
N LEU A 285 21.40 -10.12 8.07
CA LEU A 285 21.22 -9.26 9.25
C LEU A 285 21.16 -10.06 10.54
N ASP A 286 20.48 -11.22 10.53
CA ASP A 286 20.29 -12.07 11.70
C ASP A 286 20.06 -13.53 11.29
N ILE A 287 20.38 -14.47 12.18
CA ILE A 287 20.01 -15.90 12.10
C ILE A 287 19.49 -16.31 13.48
N ASN A 288 18.22 -16.71 13.55
CA ASN A 288 17.59 -17.12 14.80
C ASN A 288 16.49 -18.17 14.56
N GLU A 289 16.32 -19.11 15.50
CA GLU A 289 15.26 -20.15 15.47
C GLU A 289 15.10 -20.90 14.13
N GLY A 290 16.21 -21.21 13.44
CA GLY A 290 16.16 -21.88 12.15
C GLY A 290 15.56 -21.02 11.02
N LYS A 291 15.63 -19.69 11.15
CA LYS A 291 15.26 -18.70 10.13
C LYS A 291 16.41 -17.72 9.95
N SER A 292 16.49 -17.08 8.79
CA SER A 292 17.45 -16.00 8.53
C SER A 292 16.73 -14.73 8.11
N LEU A 293 17.21 -13.58 8.60
CA LEU A 293 16.74 -12.26 8.20
C LEU A 293 17.76 -11.64 7.25
N VAL A 294 17.33 -11.31 6.04
CA VAL A 294 18.20 -10.76 4.99
C VAL A 294 17.62 -9.48 4.39
N ARG A 295 18.52 -8.56 4.04
CA ARG A 295 18.24 -7.42 3.17
C ARG A 295 18.69 -7.77 1.76
N VAL A 296 17.81 -7.62 0.78
CA VAL A 296 18.12 -7.81 -0.65
C VAL A 296 17.65 -6.62 -1.48
N THR A 297 18.46 -6.18 -2.43
CA THR A 297 18.12 -5.09 -3.36
C THR A 297 18.15 -5.60 -4.79
N LEU A 298 17.12 -5.26 -5.57
CA LEU A 298 16.97 -5.61 -6.98
C LEU A 298 16.42 -4.40 -7.75
N HIS A 299 16.92 -4.17 -8.96
CA HIS A 299 16.33 -3.24 -9.93
C HIS A 299 15.10 -3.84 -10.65
N GLU A 300 15.10 -5.15 -10.90
CA GLU A 300 14.02 -5.83 -11.62
C GLU A 300 12.72 -6.05 -10.81
N GLY A 301 11.62 -6.30 -11.53
CA GLY A 301 10.26 -6.38 -10.97
C GLY A 301 9.43 -7.58 -11.46
N ARG A 302 10.08 -8.69 -11.85
CA ARG A 302 9.37 -9.90 -12.32
C ARG A 302 8.45 -10.47 -11.22
N LYS A 303 7.43 -11.23 -11.63
CA LYS A 303 6.44 -11.82 -10.73
C LYS A 303 7.13 -12.66 -9.64
N HIS A 304 6.83 -12.34 -8.37
CA HIS A 304 7.33 -13.04 -7.18
C HIS A 304 8.87 -13.20 -7.14
N ILE A 305 9.64 -12.32 -7.79
CA ILE A 305 11.07 -12.53 -8.09
C ILE A 305 11.92 -12.88 -6.87
N VAL A 306 11.78 -12.15 -5.77
CA VAL A 306 12.51 -12.41 -4.52
C VAL A 306 12.16 -13.78 -3.94
N ARG A 307 10.89 -14.19 -3.99
CA ARG A 307 10.46 -15.52 -3.51
C ARG A 307 11.10 -16.63 -4.34
N ARG A 308 11.07 -16.50 -5.68
CA ARG A 308 11.62 -17.51 -6.61
C ARG A 308 13.14 -17.64 -6.49
N LEU A 309 13.87 -16.53 -6.39
CA LEU A 309 15.32 -16.53 -6.16
C LEU A 309 15.73 -17.29 -4.89
N PHE A 310 14.99 -17.06 -3.80
CA PHE A 310 15.25 -17.73 -2.52
C PHE A 310 14.81 -19.19 -2.48
N ASP A 311 13.72 -19.53 -3.16
CA ASP A 311 13.24 -20.91 -3.32
C ASP A 311 14.23 -21.75 -4.15
N ALA A 312 14.76 -21.19 -5.25
CA ALA A 312 15.76 -21.84 -6.10
C ALA A 312 17.11 -22.11 -5.41
N VAL A 313 17.43 -21.40 -4.32
CA VAL A 313 18.60 -21.69 -3.46
C VAL A 313 18.25 -22.49 -2.19
N GLY A 314 17.04 -23.06 -2.11
CA GLY A 314 16.62 -23.96 -1.02
C GLY A 314 16.13 -23.27 0.26
N HIS A 315 15.90 -21.96 0.23
CA HIS A 315 15.60 -21.14 1.41
C HIS A 315 14.31 -20.31 1.23
N PRO A 316 13.13 -20.93 1.13
CA PRO A 316 11.87 -20.25 0.80
C PRO A 316 11.53 -19.09 1.74
N VAL A 317 10.97 -18.02 1.16
CA VAL A 317 10.63 -16.78 1.87
C VAL A 317 9.34 -16.93 2.68
N ILE A 318 9.46 -16.84 4.01
CA ILE A 318 8.34 -16.89 4.96
C ILE A 318 7.61 -15.54 5.02
N ARG A 319 8.38 -14.44 5.16
CA ARG A 319 7.86 -13.07 5.22
C ARG A 319 8.68 -12.16 4.31
N LEU A 320 8.02 -11.25 3.62
CA LEU A 320 8.64 -10.30 2.70
C LEU A 320 8.06 -8.90 2.93
N VAL A 321 8.93 -7.93 3.20
CA VAL A 321 8.58 -6.52 3.39
C VAL A 321 9.43 -5.69 2.42
N ARG A 322 8.82 -4.91 1.52
CA ARG A 322 9.59 -3.93 0.74
C ARG A 322 9.88 -2.73 1.64
N THR A 323 11.15 -2.46 1.90
CA THR A 323 11.58 -1.35 2.76
C THR A 323 11.86 -0.09 1.97
N ASP A 324 12.34 -0.18 0.72
CA ASP A 324 12.79 0.98 -0.04
C ASP A 324 12.45 0.88 -1.53
N ILE A 325 12.23 2.04 -2.15
CA ILE A 325 12.09 2.24 -3.61
C ILE A 325 12.89 3.49 -3.98
N GLY A 326 14.04 3.31 -4.62
CA GLY A 326 14.98 4.39 -4.90
C GLY A 326 15.34 5.16 -3.62
N ALA A 327 15.08 6.47 -3.61
CA ALA A 327 15.33 7.36 -2.48
C ALA A 327 14.26 7.31 -1.36
N VAL A 328 13.14 6.58 -1.55
CA VAL A 328 12.04 6.52 -0.57
C VAL A 328 12.21 5.30 0.33
N ALA A 329 12.28 5.55 1.64
CA ALA A 329 12.30 4.51 2.67
C ALA A 329 10.94 4.37 3.37
N LEU A 330 10.62 3.17 3.84
CA LEU A 330 9.42 2.88 4.63
C LEU A 330 9.50 3.49 6.04
N GLY A 331 10.70 3.53 6.62
CA GLY A 331 10.93 4.02 7.99
C GLY A 331 10.17 3.21 9.04
N ASP A 332 9.62 3.92 10.04
CA ASP A 332 8.79 3.41 11.13
C ASP A 332 7.28 3.40 10.82
N GLN A 333 6.91 3.70 9.57
CA GLN A 333 5.53 3.83 9.12
C GLN A 333 4.71 2.57 9.41
N ARG A 334 3.60 2.70 10.15
CA ARG A 334 2.76 1.56 10.56
C ARG A 334 1.99 0.95 9.36
N PRO A 335 1.75 -0.37 9.32
CA PRO A 335 0.94 -1.00 8.29
C PRO A 335 -0.44 -0.34 8.14
N GLY A 336 -0.89 -0.15 6.90
CA GLY A 336 -2.16 0.48 6.55
C GLY A 336 -2.19 2.00 6.64
N THR A 337 -1.08 2.64 7.01
CA THR A 337 -0.98 4.11 7.03
C THR A 337 -0.44 4.68 5.73
N LEU A 338 -0.89 5.89 5.40
CA LEU A 338 -0.40 6.72 4.30
C LEU A 338 0.41 7.89 4.86
N ARG A 339 1.47 8.29 4.16
CA ARG A 339 2.16 9.58 4.36
C ARG A 339 2.41 10.26 3.03
N VAL A 340 2.47 11.60 3.04
CA VAL A 340 2.93 12.39 1.89
C VAL A 340 4.46 12.22 1.78
N LEU A 341 4.98 12.16 0.55
CA LEU A 341 6.43 12.17 0.33
C LEU A 341 7.01 13.58 0.52
N GLY A 342 8.16 13.68 1.17
CA GLY A 342 8.90 14.95 1.30
C GLY A 342 9.51 15.40 -0.04
N ARG A 343 9.81 16.70 -0.18
CA ARG A 343 10.41 17.25 -1.42
C ARG A 343 11.70 16.54 -1.83
N GLY A 344 12.55 16.15 -0.88
CA GLY A 344 13.78 15.40 -1.16
C GLY A 344 13.53 13.97 -1.65
N GLU A 345 12.48 13.32 -1.14
CA GLU A 345 12.05 11.99 -1.59
C GLU A 345 11.51 12.04 -3.03
N VAL A 346 10.65 13.02 -3.32
CA VAL A 346 10.12 13.25 -4.68
C VAL A 346 11.25 13.59 -5.64
N GLY A 347 12.14 14.53 -5.29
CA GLY A 347 13.29 14.89 -6.12
C GLY A 347 14.24 13.71 -6.35
N GLY A 348 14.44 12.85 -5.35
CA GLY A 348 15.22 11.62 -5.49
C GLY A 348 14.58 10.59 -6.42
N LEU A 349 13.24 10.46 -6.42
CA LEU A 349 12.53 9.62 -7.39
C LEU A 349 12.62 10.16 -8.82
N TYR A 350 12.48 11.48 -9.00
CA TYR A 350 12.61 12.16 -10.30
C TYR A 350 14.03 11.98 -10.87
N GLY A 351 15.06 12.28 -10.07
CA GLY A 351 16.47 12.11 -10.45
C GLY A 351 16.82 10.66 -10.79
N ALA A 352 16.26 9.68 -10.06
CA ALA A 352 16.45 8.26 -10.36
C ALA A 352 15.85 7.79 -11.70
N VAL A 353 15.01 8.61 -12.35
CA VAL A 353 14.40 8.29 -13.66
C VAL A 353 14.69 9.32 -14.75
N GLY A 354 15.57 10.29 -14.50
CA GLY A 354 15.92 11.35 -15.46
C GLY A 354 14.74 12.26 -15.81
N LEU A 355 13.98 12.69 -14.80
CA LEU A 355 12.94 13.72 -14.88
C LEU A 355 13.35 14.99 -14.11
#